data_AF-A0AAW2HEB6-F1
#
_entry.id   AF-A0AAW2HEB6-F1
#
_cell.length_a   1.000
_cell.length_b   1.000
_cell.length_c   1.000
_cell.angle_alpha   90.00
_cell.angle_beta   90.00
_cell.angle_gamma   90.00
#
_symmetry.space_group_name_H-M   'P 1'
#
loop_
_entity.id
_entity.type
_entity.pdbx_description
1 polymer ?
#
loop_
_entity_poly.entity_id
_entity_poly.type
_entity_poly.pdbx_seq_one_letter_code
_entity_poly.pdbx_strand_id
1 'polypeptide(L)'
;MSQETIEINLTPQELQVLSDLDSRQFGFLKLNTPEQAKKKSLVLKAVKYLERMLIQAQEEKDDIDGITSKEINIDPKTYCKLGHFHLLLEDYAKAMSAYQKYYNLRPDYWKDACFLYGQGLVYFHFNAFQW
;
A
#
# COMPACT_ATOMS: atom_id res chain seq x y z
N MET A 1 15.88 -19.41 16.27
CA MET A 1 14.42 -19.24 16.08
C MET A 1 14.20 -19.06 14.59
N SER A 2 13.62 -20.06 13.94
CA SER A 2 13.52 -20.14 12.48
C SER A 2 12.74 -18.95 11.93
N GLN A 3 13.41 -18.08 11.17
CA GLN A 3 12.73 -17.13 10.31
C GLN A 3 12.01 -17.97 9.25
N GLU A 4 10.71 -18.20 9.44
CA GLU A 4 9.83 -18.64 8.36
C GLU A 4 9.78 -17.51 7.34
N THR A 5 10.73 -17.54 6.41
CA THR A 5 10.59 -16.95 5.09
C THR A 5 9.39 -17.63 4.44
N ILE A 6 8.18 -17.19 4.81
CA ILE A 6 6.99 -17.44 4.02
C ILE A 6 7.37 -16.87 2.65
N GLU A 7 7.72 -17.75 1.71
CA GLU A 7 7.82 -17.44 0.31
C GLU A 7 6.44 -16.97 -0.10
N ILE A 8 6.22 -15.66 -0.06
CA ILE A 8 4.99 -15.06 -0.57
C ILE A 8 5.14 -15.05 -2.09
N ASN A 9 5.05 -16.24 -2.70
CA ASN A 9 4.96 -16.39 -4.14
C ASN A 9 3.53 -16.04 -4.54
N LEU A 10 3.37 -14.88 -5.17
CA LEU A 10 2.15 -14.45 -5.82
C LEU A 10 2.15 -15.03 -7.24
N THR A 11 1.10 -15.76 -7.60
CA THR A 11 0.96 -16.27 -8.96
C THR A 11 0.72 -15.11 -9.94
N PRO A 12 1.03 -15.28 -11.24
CA PRO A 12 0.77 -14.25 -12.24
C PRO A 12 -0.71 -13.83 -12.31
N GLN A 13 -1.61 -14.78 -12.07
CA GLN A 13 -3.06 -14.54 -12.00
C GLN A 13 -3.43 -13.68 -10.78
N GLU A 14 -2.85 -13.97 -9.62
CA GLU A 14 -3.01 -13.16 -8.40
C GLU A 14 -2.48 -11.74 -8.60
N LEU A 15 -1.32 -11.58 -9.25
CA LEU A 15 -0.76 -10.27 -9.59
C LEU A 15 -1.66 -9.48 -10.54
N GLN A 16 -2.24 -10.13 -11.55
CA GLN A 16 -3.18 -9.47 -12.45
C GLN A 16 -4.38 -8.92 -11.69
N VAL A 17 -5.00 -9.75 -10.83
CA VAL A 17 -6.14 -9.33 -9.99
C VAL A 17 -5.76 -8.15 -9.09
N LEU A 18 -4.57 -8.18 -8.48
CA LEU A 18 -4.08 -7.09 -7.62
C LEU A 18 -3.74 -5.82 -8.41
N SER A 19 -3.32 -5.95 -9.67
CA SER A 19 -3.00 -4.82 -10.55
C SER A 19 -4.25 -4.01 -10.90
N ASP A 20 -5.40 -4.68 -11.00
CA ASP A 20 -6.71 -4.06 -11.30
C ASP A 20 -7.35 -3.37 -10.09
N LEU A 21 -6.82 -3.59 -8.88
CA LEU A 21 -7.31 -2.94 -7.65
C LEU A 21 -6.69 -1.56 -7.47
N ASP A 22 -7.53 -0.56 -7.25
CA ASP A 22 -7.19 0.82 -6.96
C ASP A 22 -8.15 1.42 -5.90
N SER A 23 -8.06 2.73 -5.66
CA SER A 23 -8.90 3.43 -4.70
C SER A 23 -10.37 3.54 -5.15
N ARG A 24 -10.67 3.52 -6.45
CA ARG A 24 -12.02 3.73 -7.00
C ARG A 24 -12.95 2.57 -6.71
N GLN A 25 -12.42 1.38 -6.42
CA GLN A 25 -13.21 0.25 -5.97
C GLN A 25 -13.69 0.40 -4.52
N PHE A 26 -13.19 1.39 -3.76
CA PHE A 26 -13.69 1.69 -2.42
C PHE A 26 -15.18 2.02 -2.46
N GLY A 27 -15.98 1.39 -1.59
CA GLY A 27 -17.44 1.49 -1.56
C GLY A 27 -18.18 0.49 -2.46
N PHE A 28 -17.59 0.09 -3.59
CA PHE A 28 -18.15 -0.96 -4.47
C PHE A 28 -17.67 -2.36 -4.08
N LEU A 29 -16.38 -2.50 -3.77
CA LEU A 29 -15.76 -3.73 -3.32
C LEU A 29 -15.64 -3.69 -1.80
N LYS A 30 -16.53 -4.41 -1.11
CA LYS A 30 -16.48 -4.56 0.35
C LYS A 30 -15.67 -5.81 0.70
N LEU A 31 -14.36 -5.65 0.90
CA LEU A 31 -13.49 -6.78 1.28
C LEU A 31 -13.86 -7.36 2.65
N ASN A 32 -14.52 -6.58 3.52
CA ASN A 32 -14.92 -7.00 4.84
C ASN A 32 -16.15 -7.94 4.88
N THR A 33 -16.81 -8.19 3.74
CA THR A 33 -17.93 -9.16 3.69
C THR A 33 -17.43 -10.60 3.51
N PRO A 34 -18.17 -11.60 4.04
CA PRO A 34 -17.78 -13.00 3.90
C PRO A 34 -17.73 -13.47 2.44
N GLU A 35 -18.51 -12.87 1.53
CA GLU A 35 -18.47 -13.26 0.11
C GLU A 35 -17.11 -12.95 -0.54
N GLN A 36 -16.38 -11.95 -0.05
CA GLN A 36 -15.10 -11.51 -0.59
C GLN A 36 -13.89 -12.03 0.21
N ALA A 37 -14.07 -12.99 1.12
CA ALA A 37 -13.01 -13.51 1.99
C ALA A 37 -11.76 -13.98 1.22
N LYS A 38 -11.93 -14.60 0.05
CA LYS A 38 -10.81 -15.02 -0.83
C LYS A 38 -10.01 -13.81 -1.34
N LYS A 39 -10.69 -12.77 -1.84
CA LYS A 39 -10.02 -11.54 -2.31
C LYS A 39 -9.39 -10.79 -1.15
N LYS A 40 -10.04 -10.72 0.01
CA LYS A 40 -9.46 -10.11 1.23
C LYS A 40 -8.15 -10.80 1.62
N SER A 41 -8.14 -12.14 1.65
CA SER A 41 -6.93 -12.92 1.95
C SER A 41 -5.81 -12.63 0.95
N LEU A 42 -6.14 -12.52 -0.34
CA LEU A 42 -5.18 -12.16 -1.39
C LEU A 42 -4.60 -10.74 -1.19
N VAL A 43 -5.44 -9.76 -0.89
CA VAL A 43 -5.00 -8.38 -0.63
C VAL A 43 -4.11 -8.33 0.62
N LEU A 44 -4.46 -9.05 1.69
CA LEU A 44 -3.62 -9.14 2.89
C LEU A 44 -2.24 -9.80 2.60
N LYS A 45 -2.22 -10.84 1.76
CA LYS A 45 -0.97 -11.47 1.28
C LYS A 45 -0.12 -10.46 0.50
N ALA A 46 -0.75 -9.67 -0.37
CA ALA A 46 -0.07 -8.62 -1.14
C ALA A 46 0.49 -7.51 -0.26
N VAL A 47 -0.28 -7.03 0.72
CA VAL A 47 0.18 -6.03 1.71
C VAL A 47 1.41 -6.54 2.45
N LYS A 48 1.36 -7.77 2.97
CA LYS A 48 2.50 -8.37 3.70
C LYS A 48 3.75 -8.51 2.82
N TYR A 49 3.57 -8.83 1.54
CA TYR A 49 4.67 -8.90 0.57
C TYR A 49 5.29 -7.52 0.34
N LEU A 50 4.46 -6.51 0.05
CA LEU A 50 4.92 -5.14 -0.17
C LEU A 50 5.60 -4.56 1.08
N GLU A 51 5.03 -4.74 2.27
CA GLU A 51 5.63 -4.30 3.53
C GLU A 51 7.02 -4.92 3.75
N ARG A 52 7.17 -6.23 3.51
CA ARG A 52 8.48 -6.90 3.61
C ARG A 52 9.49 -6.38 2.59
N MET A 53 9.05 -6.18 1.35
CA MET A 53 9.90 -5.64 0.28
C MET A 53 10.37 -4.22 0.62
N LEU A 54 9.51 -3.41 1.24
CA LEU A 54 9.85 -2.07 1.73
C LEU A 54 10.81 -2.09 2.92
N ILE A 55 10.64 -3.04 3.85
CA ILE A 55 11.54 -3.21 5.00
C ILE A 55 12.93 -3.63 4.53
N GLN A 56 13.02 -4.62 3.64
CA GLN A 56 14.31 -5.06 3.09
C GLN A 56 15.05 -3.94 2.37
N ALA A 57 14.33 -3.17 1.53
CA ALA A 57 14.92 -2.01 0.85
C ALA A 57 15.35 -0.88 1.81
N GLN A 58 14.78 -0.83 3.02
CA GLN A 58 15.18 0.11 4.07
C GLN A 58 16.36 -0.42 4.90
N GLU A 59 16.41 -1.73 5.18
CA GLU A 59 17.52 -2.39 5.89
C GLU A 59 18.81 -2.34 5.06
N GLU A 60 18.72 -2.60 3.75
CA GLU A 60 19.86 -2.44 2.82
C GLU A 60 20.40 -1.01 2.79
N LYS A 61 19.58 -0.01 3.14
CA LYS A 61 20.01 1.38 3.26
C LYS A 61 20.79 1.61 4.55
N ASP A 62 20.32 1.08 5.68
CA ASP A 62 20.95 1.28 6.99
C ASP A 62 22.32 0.58 7.07
N ASP A 63 22.54 -0.50 6.31
CA ASP A 63 23.84 -1.17 6.18
C ASP A 63 24.83 -0.41 5.27
N ILE A 64 24.35 0.40 4.33
CA ILE A 64 25.17 1.13 3.35
C ILE A 64 25.47 2.57 3.81
N ASP A 65 24.64 3.16 4.66
CA ASP A 65 24.59 4.62 4.83
C ASP A 65 25.04 5.14 6.21
N GLY A 66 26.36 5.18 6.40
CA GLY A 66 27.01 6.09 7.35
C GLY A 66 27.41 7.46 6.75
N ILE A 67 27.26 7.70 5.43
CA ILE A 67 27.91 8.87 4.76
C ILE A 67 27.11 9.58 3.66
N THR A 68 26.07 9.04 3.03
CA THR A 68 25.35 9.73 1.94
C THR A 68 23.90 9.26 1.76
N SER A 69 22.97 10.12 2.18
CA SER A 69 21.51 10.04 2.06
C SER A 69 21.04 9.81 0.62
N LYS A 70 21.21 8.58 0.13
CA LYS A 70 20.73 8.14 -1.17
C LYS A 70 19.24 7.87 -1.06
N GLU A 71 18.46 8.56 -1.89
CA GLU A 71 17.02 8.36 -2.00
C GLU A 71 16.75 6.87 -2.26
N ILE A 72 15.82 6.33 -1.49
CA ILE A 72 15.35 4.96 -1.59
C ILE A 72 14.87 4.75 -3.05
N ASN A 73 15.52 3.88 -3.81
CA ASN A 73 15.09 3.54 -5.18
C ASN A 73 13.90 2.57 -5.18
N ILE A 74 12.91 2.84 -4.32
CA ILE A 74 11.61 2.18 -4.35
C ILE A 74 10.73 3.01 -5.25
N ASP A 75 10.15 2.38 -6.28
CA ASP A 75 9.18 3.06 -7.15
C ASP A 75 8.07 3.66 -6.27
N PRO A 76 7.85 4.99 -6.30
CA PRO A 76 6.79 5.63 -5.53
C PRO A 76 5.43 4.96 -5.72
N LYS A 77 5.16 4.40 -6.91
CA LYS A 77 3.91 3.66 -7.18
C LYS A 77 3.67 2.50 -6.23
N THR A 78 4.72 1.91 -5.65
CA THR A 78 4.64 0.86 -4.63
C THR A 78 3.90 1.37 -3.39
N TYR A 79 4.23 2.57 -2.90
CA TYR A 79 3.54 3.20 -1.77
C TYR A 79 2.09 3.56 -2.12
N CYS A 80 1.85 4.03 -3.35
CA CYS A 80 0.49 4.31 -3.82
C CYS A 80 -0.39 3.05 -3.82
N LYS A 81 0.11 1.93 -4.38
CA LYS A 81 -0.58 0.64 -4.37
C LYS A 81 -0.80 0.08 -2.97
N LEU A 82 0.18 0.23 -2.08
CA LEU A 82 0.03 -0.14 -0.67
C LEU A 82 -1.09 0.67 -0.01
N GLY A 83 -1.14 1.97 -0.25
CA GLY A 83 -2.22 2.85 0.21
C GLY A 83 -3.59 2.41 -0.30
N HIS A 84 -3.71 2.05 -1.58
CA HIS A 84 -4.96 1.53 -2.15
C HIS A 84 -5.42 0.24 -1.44
N PHE A 85 -4.51 -0.69 -1.17
CA PHE A 85 -4.86 -1.93 -0.46
C PHE A 85 -5.32 -1.68 0.96
N HIS A 86 -4.62 -0.83 1.72
CA HIS A 86 -5.07 -0.47 3.07
C HIS A 86 -6.42 0.25 3.06
N LEU A 87 -6.67 1.11 2.07
CA LEU A 87 -7.96 1.78 1.91
C LEU A 87 -9.08 0.77 1.64
N LEU A 88 -8.88 -0.21 0.75
CA LEU A 88 -9.86 -1.26 0.47
C LEU A 88 -10.08 -2.22 1.66
N LEU A 89 -9.08 -2.33 2.54
CA LEU A 89 -9.18 -3.05 3.82
C LEU A 89 -9.79 -2.19 4.94
N GLU A 90 -10.12 -0.93 4.66
CA GLU A 90 -10.64 0.06 5.63
C GLU A 90 -9.66 0.38 6.77
N ASP A 91 -8.35 0.18 6.55
CA ASP A 91 -7.28 0.61 7.45
C ASP A 91 -6.79 2.01 7.07
N TYR A 92 -7.57 3.02 7.44
CA TYR A 92 -7.33 4.41 7.04
C TYR A 92 -6.02 4.98 7.59
N ALA A 93 -5.58 4.54 8.78
CA ALA A 93 -4.34 5.03 9.41
C ALA A 93 -3.10 4.59 8.63
N LYS A 94 -3.03 3.31 8.24
CA LYS A 94 -1.93 2.82 7.39
C LYS A 94 -2.04 3.35 5.97
N ALA A 95 -3.26 3.45 5.42
CA ALA A 95 -3.47 4.04 4.10
C ALA A 95 -2.93 5.48 4.04
N MET A 96 -3.22 6.29 5.06
CA MET A 96 -2.72 7.66 5.19
C MET A 96 -1.18 7.70 5.21
N SER A 97 -0.58 6.83 6.01
CA SER A 97 0.88 6.76 6.17
C SER A 97 1.57 6.40 4.84
N ALA A 98 1.00 5.47 4.07
CA ALA A 98 1.51 5.10 2.75
C ALA A 98 1.35 6.25 1.72
N TYR A 99 0.19 6.92 1.73
CA TYR A 99 -0.06 8.07 0.85
C TYR A 99 0.84 9.26 1.14
N GLN A 100 1.15 9.54 2.40
CA GLN A 100 2.12 10.58 2.77
C GLN A 100 3.52 10.29 2.24
N LYS A 101 3.97 9.02 2.34
CA LYS A 101 5.26 8.61 1.75
C LYS A 101 5.26 8.80 0.24
N TYR A 102 4.18 8.43 -0.46
CA TYR A 102 4.06 8.67 -1.89
C TYR A 102 4.10 10.15 -2.27
N TYR A 103 3.37 10.99 -1.53
CA TYR A 103 3.32 12.43 -1.73
C TYR A 103 4.71 13.08 -1.62
N ASN A 104 5.50 12.66 -0.63
CA ASN A 104 6.86 13.18 -0.43
C ASN A 104 7.85 12.71 -1.49
N LEU A 105 7.68 11.49 -2.03
CA LEU A 105 8.60 10.92 -3.01
C LEU A 105 8.32 11.39 -4.44
N ARG A 106 7.08 11.75 -4.78
CA ARG A 106 6.68 12.08 -6.15
C ARG A 106 6.21 13.54 -6.26
N PRO A 107 6.99 14.45 -6.90
CA PRO A 107 6.55 15.84 -7.10
C PRO A 107 5.35 15.97 -8.05
N ASP A 108 5.15 14.99 -8.93
CA ASP A 108 4.04 14.90 -9.89
C ASP A 108 2.83 14.10 -9.36
N TYR A 109 2.64 14.03 -8.03
CA TYR A 109 1.57 13.25 -7.40
C TYR A 109 0.16 13.60 -7.93
N TRP A 110 -0.05 14.86 -8.31
CA TRP A 110 -1.32 15.41 -8.76
C TRP A 110 -1.81 14.85 -10.11
N LYS A 111 -0.93 14.18 -10.88
CA LYS A 111 -1.31 13.51 -12.13
C LYS A 111 -2.01 12.18 -11.90
N ASP A 112 -1.89 11.61 -10.69
CA ASP A 112 -2.48 10.32 -10.35
C ASP A 112 -3.86 10.52 -9.71
N ALA A 113 -4.90 10.44 -10.54
CA ALA A 113 -6.27 10.63 -10.09
C ALA A 113 -6.72 9.55 -9.07
N CYS A 114 -6.22 8.31 -9.20
CA CYS A 114 -6.54 7.25 -8.25
C CYS A 114 -5.95 7.56 -6.87
N PHE A 115 -4.69 8.00 -6.83
CA PHE A 115 -4.08 8.45 -5.58
C PHE A 115 -4.87 9.59 -4.93
N LEU A 116 -5.17 10.66 -5.68
CA LEU A 116 -5.89 11.83 -5.14
C LEU A 116 -7.27 11.44 -4.61
N TYR A 117 -7.98 10.55 -5.31
CA TYR A 117 -9.27 10.03 -4.86
C TYR A 117 -9.12 9.26 -3.54
N GLY A 118 -8.14 8.35 -3.45
CA GLY A 118 -7.89 7.57 -2.25
C GLY A 118 -7.48 8.45 -1.05
N GLN A 119 -6.61 9.43 -1.28
CA GLN A 119 -6.20 10.40 -0.27
C GLN A 119 -7.38 11.26 0.21
N GLY A 120 -8.23 11.72 -0.72
CA GLY A 120 -9.45 12.46 -0.40
C GLY A 120 -10.41 11.66 0.49
N LEU A 121 -10.60 10.37 0.22
CA LEU A 121 -11.41 9.49 1.06
C LEU A 121 -10.85 9.33 2.47
N VAL A 122 -9.53 9.17 2.59
CA VAL A 122 -8.85 9.08 3.89
C VAL A 122 -8.99 10.39 4.68
N TYR A 123 -8.79 11.54 4.03
CA TYR A 123 -9.02 12.84 4.68
C TYR A 123 -10.47 13.03 5.08
N PHE A 124 -11.41 12.65 4.22
CA PHE A 124 -12.84 12.71 4.55
C PHE A 124 -13.15 11.85 5.77
N HIS A 125 -12.62 10.63 5.86
CA HIS A 125 -12.79 9.77 7.03
C HIS A 125 -12.27 10.42 8.33
N PHE A 126 -11.09 11.02 8.32
CA PHE A 126 -10.53 11.70 9.51
C PHE A 126 -11.21 13.03 9.83
N ASN A 127 -11.79 13.72 8.85
CA ASN A 127 -12.56 14.95 9.05
C ASN A 127 -14.05 14.70 9.34
N ALA A 128 -14.58 13.50 9.09
CA ALA A 128 -15.97 13.14 9.36
C ALA A 128 -16.28 13.05 10.87
N PHE A 129 -15.26 13.01 11.72
CA PHE A 129 -15.40 13.00 13.18
C PHE A 129 -14.48 14.06 13.79
N GLN A 130 -15.00 15.29 13.91
CA GLN A 130 -14.28 16.44 14.47
C GLN A 130 -15.15 17.19 15.49
N TRP A 131 -15.51 16.56 16.62
CA TRP A 131 -15.71 17.11 17.99
C TRP A 131 -16.38 16.08 18.91
#